data_AF-A0AAV0NCG7-F1
#
_entry.id   AF-A0AAV0NCG7-F1
#
_cell.length_a   1.000
_cell.length_b   1.000
_cell.length_c   1.000
_cell.angle_alpha   90.00
_cell.angle_beta   90.00
_cell.angle_gamma   90.00
#
_symmetry.space_group_name_H-M   'P 1'
#
loop_
_entity.id
_entity.type
_entity.pdbx_description
1 polymer ?
#
loop_
_entity_poly.entity_id
_entity_poly.type
_entity_poly.pdbx_seq_one_letter_code
_entity_poly.pdbx_strand_id
1 'polypeptide(L)'
;MVKSGVVDVLLHLLQWQEESLTELTIAALLILSSCGPNKPLIASSGAIQILVDSIPILTTTQSKLDTLTTLHNLSTWNQAIPHLVSSGLVPTLLQLLTQHSSYPIQPELADKAMALLEAVAISSERALAQAAGGIRVLVEMVEEGSPQGKEHAVGVLVLICQSSREKYRGLILMEGAMPGLLQLSIDGSWRARGLAQELLMMLRGDCDGGSRGKQWKQEMVERVMQEIDAAEGSGGSSTLRLVEEMIAKLST
;
A
#
# COMPACT_ATOMS: atom_id res chain seq x y z
N MET A 1 -12.30 -31.81 7.78
CA MET A 1 -11.66 -31.80 6.44
C MET A 1 -12.71 -32.19 5.43
N VAL A 2 -12.89 -31.42 4.36
CA VAL A 2 -13.86 -31.74 3.31
C VAL A 2 -13.39 -32.89 2.44
N LYS A 3 -14.33 -33.69 1.91
CA LYS A 3 -14.03 -34.72 0.91
C LYS A 3 -13.62 -34.05 -0.41
N SER A 4 -12.69 -34.67 -1.12
CA SER A 4 -12.33 -34.28 -2.49
C SER A 4 -13.58 -34.22 -3.37
N GLY A 5 -13.69 -33.21 -4.23
CA GLY A 5 -14.85 -33.03 -5.12
C GLY A 5 -15.94 -32.09 -4.60
N VAL A 6 -16.05 -31.86 -3.28
CA VAL A 6 -17.07 -30.92 -2.75
C VAL A 6 -16.83 -29.51 -3.26
N VAL A 7 -15.57 -29.07 -3.29
CA VAL A 7 -15.23 -27.74 -3.79
C VAL A 7 -15.52 -27.64 -5.29
N ASP A 8 -15.22 -28.66 -6.08
CA ASP A 8 -15.51 -28.66 -7.52
C ASP A 8 -17.02 -28.56 -7.81
N VAL A 9 -17.85 -29.26 -7.04
CA VAL A 9 -19.31 -29.16 -7.13
C VAL A 9 -19.78 -27.74 -6.80
N LEU A 10 -19.25 -27.14 -5.75
CA LEU A 10 -19.56 -25.75 -5.39
C LEU A 10 -19.17 -24.79 -6.53
N LEU A 11 -17.96 -24.91 -7.07
CA LEU A 11 -17.52 -24.04 -8.17
C LEU A 11 -18.36 -24.21 -9.44
N HIS A 12 -18.84 -25.42 -9.73
CA HIS A 12 -19.76 -25.65 -10.84
C HIS A 12 -21.11 -24.94 -10.63
N LEU A 13 -21.60 -24.85 -9.39
CA LEU A 13 -22.84 -24.12 -9.08
C LEU A 13 -22.69 -22.60 -9.30
N LEU A 14 -21.51 -22.02 -9.06
CA LEU A 14 -21.25 -20.59 -9.35
C LEU A 14 -21.38 -20.25 -10.85
N GLN A 15 -21.20 -21.22 -11.74
CA GLN A 15 -21.33 -21.00 -13.18
C GLN A 15 -22.77 -20.79 -13.65
N TRP A 16 -23.76 -21.15 -12.83
CA TRP A 16 -25.18 -21.06 -13.19
C TRP A 16 -25.72 -19.64 -13.07
N GLN A 17 -24.96 -18.72 -12.46
CA GLN A 17 -25.27 -17.29 -12.31
C GLN A 17 -26.66 -16.98 -11.72
N GLU A 18 -27.22 -17.93 -10.98
CA GLU A 18 -28.43 -17.70 -10.21
C GLU A 18 -28.04 -17.09 -8.86
N GLU A 19 -28.70 -16.00 -8.48
CA GLU A 19 -28.31 -15.19 -7.33
C GLU A 19 -28.33 -16.02 -6.04
N SER A 20 -29.41 -16.75 -5.76
CA SER A 20 -29.54 -17.53 -4.52
C SER A 20 -28.50 -18.66 -4.39
N LEU A 21 -28.22 -19.37 -5.49
CA LEU A 21 -27.20 -20.41 -5.57
C LEU A 21 -25.80 -19.81 -5.41
N THR A 22 -25.57 -18.61 -5.93
CA THR A 22 -24.30 -17.91 -5.77
C THR A 22 -24.06 -17.58 -4.30
N GLU A 23 -25.03 -17.00 -3.61
CA GLU A 23 -24.91 -16.65 -2.19
C GLU A 23 -24.67 -17.90 -1.33
N LEU A 24 -25.48 -18.95 -1.53
CA LEU A 24 -25.35 -20.21 -0.80
C LEU A 24 -23.98 -20.85 -1.02
N THR A 25 -23.47 -20.78 -2.24
CA THR A 25 -22.16 -21.34 -2.58
C THR A 25 -21.02 -20.55 -1.92
N ILE A 26 -21.09 -19.23 -1.95
CA ILE A 26 -20.10 -18.36 -1.28
C ILE A 26 -20.14 -18.60 0.23
N ALA A 27 -21.32 -18.68 0.84
CA ALA A 27 -21.46 -18.98 2.27
C ALA A 27 -20.87 -20.35 2.64
N ALA A 28 -21.07 -21.37 1.79
CA ALA A 28 -20.43 -22.66 1.98
C ALA A 28 -18.90 -22.55 1.90
N LEU A 29 -18.35 -21.90 0.88
CA LEU A 29 -16.91 -21.69 0.73
C LEU A 29 -16.31 -20.89 1.89
N LEU A 30 -17.04 -19.92 2.43
CA LEU A 30 -16.65 -19.18 3.64
C LEU A 30 -16.48 -20.11 4.82
N ILE A 31 -17.49 -20.94 5.12
CA ILE A 31 -17.42 -21.93 6.22
C ILE A 31 -16.23 -22.87 5.99
N LEU A 32 -16.04 -23.37 4.77
CA LEU A 32 -14.96 -24.30 4.46
C LEU A 32 -13.58 -23.66 4.62
N SER A 33 -13.41 -22.41 4.18
CA SER A 33 -12.15 -21.65 4.23
C SER A 33 -11.69 -21.33 5.65
N SER A 34 -12.63 -21.23 6.60
CA SER A 34 -12.31 -21.01 8.02
C SER A 34 -11.48 -22.14 8.63
N CYS A 35 -11.54 -23.34 8.05
CA CYS A 35 -10.82 -24.51 8.51
C CYS A 35 -9.48 -24.65 7.78
N GLY A 36 -8.36 -24.51 8.50
CA GLY A 36 -6.99 -24.57 7.97
C GLY A 36 -6.72 -25.75 7.00
N PRO A 37 -7.05 -27.00 7.35
CA PRO A 37 -6.86 -28.16 6.48
C PRO A 37 -7.56 -28.11 5.11
N ASN A 38 -8.61 -27.29 4.95
CA ASN A 38 -9.32 -27.18 3.68
C ASN A 38 -8.67 -26.15 2.74
N LYS A 39 -7.86 -25.21 3.26
CA LYS A 39 -7.30 -24.08 2.48
C LYS A 39 -6.46 -24.53 1.28
N PRO A 40 -5.56 -25.53 1.39
CA PRO A 40 -4.80 -26.00 0.24
C PRO A 40 -5.69 -26.52 -0.90
N LEU A 41 -6.73 -27.27 -0.54
CA LEU A 41 -7.67 -27.86 -1.50
C LEU A 41 -8.53 -26.79 -2.17
N ILE A 42 -9.00 -25.79 -1.41
CA ILE A 42 -9.75 -24.67 -1.98
C ILE A 42 -8.86 -23.84 -2.92
N ALA A 43 -7.62 -23.54 -2.52
CA ALA A 43 -6.71 -22.73 -3.33
C ALA A 43 -6.32 -23.42 -4.65
N SER A 44 -6.15 -24.75 -4.66
CA SER A 44 -5.81 -25.51 -5.87
C SER A 44 -7.00 -25.79 -6.80
N SER A 45 -8.24 -25.58 -6.34
CA SER A 45 -9.47 -25.84 -7.13
C SER A 45 -9.82 -24.77 -8.16
N GLY A 46 -9.09 -23.65 -8.19
CA GLY A 46 -9.45 -22.48 -9.01
C GLY A 46 -10.47 -21.54 -8.36
N ALA A 47 -10.93 -21.85 -7.13
CA ALA A 47 -11.86 -21.01 -6.38
C ALA A 47 -11.40 -19.55 -6.25
N ILE A 48 -10.09 -19.32 -6.07
CA ILE A 48 -9.54 -17.97 -5.93
C ILE A 48 -9.87 -17.10 -7.14
N GLN A 49 -9.67 -17.61 -8.36
CA GLN A 49 -9.95 -16.84 -9.58
C GLN A 49 -11.44 -16.52 -9.69
N ILE A 50 -12.29 -17.55 -9.51
CA ILE A 50 -13.75 -17.40 -9.60
C ILE A 50 -14.27 -16.40 -8.57
N LEU A 51 -13.77 -16.45 -7.34
CA LEU A 51 -14.18 -15.51 -6.28
C LEU A 51 -13.70 -14.08 -6.54
N VAL A 52 -12.52 -13.88 -7.11
CA VAL A 52 -12.04 -12.53 -7.46
C VAL A 52 -12.86 -11.96 -8.62
N ASP A 53 -13.15 -12.77 -9.63
CA ASP A 53 -13.96 -12.37 -10.79
C ASP A 53 -15.43 -12.12 -10.42
N SER A 54 -15.92 -12.71 -9.32
CA SER A 54 -17.29 -12.50 -8.87
C SER A 54 -17.51 -11.18 -8.13
N ILE A 55 -16.50 -10.63 -7.44
CA ILE A 55 -16.63 -9.39 -6.62
C ILE A 55 -17.37 -8.25 -7.35
N PRO A 56 -17.05 -7.91 -8.62
CA PRO A 56 -17.69 -6.80 -9.31
C PRO A 56 -19.15 -7.08 -9.72
N ILE A 57 -19.53 -8.35 -9.90
CA ILE A 57 -20.85 -8.76 -10.39
C ILE A 57 -21.83 -9.10 -9.25
N LEU A 58 -21.33 -9.31 -8.03
CA LEU A 58 -22.19 -9.53 -6.87
C LEU A 58 -23.06 -8.31 -6.58
N THR A 59 -24.36 -8.57 -6.38
CA THR A 59 -25.41 -7.57 -6.14
C THR A 59 -25.54 -7.21 -4.67
N THR A 60 -25.41 -8.20 -3.77
CA THR A 60 -25.63 -8.01 -2.34
C THR A 60 -24.34 -7.70 -1.59
N THR A 61 -24.43 -6.82 -0.59
CA THR A 61 -23.27 -6.53 0.28
C THR A 61 -22.83 -7.75 1.06
N GLN A 62 -23.77 -8.61 1.47
CA GLN A 62 -23.46 -9.83 2.22
C GLN A 62 -22.62 -10.80 1.38
N SER A 63 -23.00 -11.06 0.12
CA SER A 63 -22.23 -11.92 -0.76
C SER A 63 -20.81 -11.37 -1.03
N LYS A 64 -20.67 -10.04 -1.15
CA LYS A 64 -19.34 -9.40 -1.25
C LYS A 64 -18.54 -9.61 0.04
N LEU A 65 -19.13 -9.37 1.21
CA LEU A 65 -18.48 -9.57 2.51
C LEU A 65 -18.02 -11.02 2.71
N ASP A 66 -18.86 -11.99 2.37
CA ASP A 66 -18.54 -13.41 2.51
C ASP A 66 -17.44 -13.83 1.53
N THR A 67 -17.47 -13.28 0.30
CA THR A 67 -16.41 -13.48 -0.69
C THR A 67 -15.07 -12.92 -0.20
N LEU A 68 -15.03 -11.67 0.26
CA LEU A 68 -13.81 -11.06 0.80
C LEU A 68 -13.32 -11.78 2.05
N THR A 69 -14.23 -12.24 2.92
CA THR A 69 -13.87 -13.02 4.11
C THR A 69 -13.30 -14.38 3.75
N THR A 70 -13.85 -15.03 2.72
CA THR A 70 -13.31 -16.29 2.18
C THR A 70 -11.88 -16.09 1.67
N LEU A 71 -11.65 -15.05 0.86
CA LEU A 71 -10.32 -14.72 0.34
C LEU A 71 -9.33 -14.34 1.46
N HIS A 72 -9.80 -13.63 2.49
CA HIS A 72 -9.01 -13.33 3.68
C HIS A 72 -8.63 -14.60 4.46
N ASN A 73 -9.57 -15.52 4.68
CA ASN A 73 -9.27 -16.81 5.30
C ASN A 73 -8.23 -17.60 4.50
N LEU A 74 -8.30 -17.59 3.17
CA LEU A 74 -7.30 -18.23 2.31
C LEU A 74 -5.93 -17.55 2.39
N SER A 75 -5.88 -16.21 2.49
CA SER A 75 -4.62 -15.45 2.57
C SER A 75 -3.77 -15.81 3.79
N THR A 76 -4.38 -16.26 4.89
CA THR A 76 -3.66 -16.72 6.08
C THR A 76 -2.86 -18.02 5.86
N TRP A 77 -3.05 -18.70 4.73
CA TRP A 77 -2.17 -19.77 4.27
C TRP A 77 -1.25 -19.20 3.18
N ASN A 78 -0.01 -18.87 3.55
CA ASN A 78 0.93 -18.10 2.70
C ASN A 78 1.13 -18.65 1.28
N GLN A 79 0.93 -19.96 1.06
CA GLN A 79 1.04 -20.56 -0.28
C GLN A 79 -0.10 -20.14 -1.21
N ALA A 80 -1.22 -19.60 -0.71
CA ALA A 80 -2.27 -18.99 -1.54
C ALA A 80 -1.92 -17.58 -2.02
N ILE A 81 -0.98 -16.87 -1.37
CA ILE A 81 -0.68 -15.46 -1.68
C ILE A 81 -0.29 -15.27 -3.16
N PRO A 82 0.60 -16.07 -3.76
CA PRO A 82 0.92 -15.92 -5.18
C PRO A 82 -0.30 -16.08 -6.10
N HIS A 83 -1.23 -16.98 -5.75
CA HIS A 83 -2.46 -17.20 -6.50
C HIS A 83 -3.43 -16.03 -6.37
N LEU A 84 -3.61 -15.49 -5.15
CA LEU A 84 -4.43 -14.29 -4.89
C LEU A 84 -3.90 -13.07 -5.65
N VAL A 85 -2.58 -12.88 -5.67
CA VAL A 85 -1.96 -11.75 -6.37
C VAL A 85 -2.07 -11.90 -7.88
N SER A 86 -1.89 -13.11 -8.39
CA SER A 86 -1.96 -13.40 -9.83
C SER A 86 -3.38 -13.36 -10.37
N SER A 87 -4.40 -13.60 -9.53
CA SER A 87 -5.81 -13.53 -9.94
C SER A 87 -6.34 -12.11 -10.11
N GLY A 88 -5.53 -11.08 -9.84
CA GLY A 88 -5.95 -9.68 -9.93
C GLY A 88 -6.66 -9.17 -8.69
N LEU A 89 -6.50 -9.82 -7.53
CA LEU A 89 -7.16 -9.41 -6.29
C LEU A 89 -6.90 -7.94 -5.94
N VAL A 90 -5.64 -7.50 -5.94
CA VAL A 90 -5.25 -6.14 -5.53
C VAL A 90 -5.96 -5.06 -6.36
N PRO A 91 -5.89 -5.04 -7.70
CA PRO A 91 -6.63 -4.05 -8.49
C PRO A 91 -8.15 -4.15 -8.29
N THR A 92 -8.71 -5.35 -8.14
CA THR A 92 -10.15 -5.52 -7.86
C THR A 92 -10.55 -4.90 -6.51
N LEU A 93 -9.73 -5.05 -5.47
CA LEU A 93 -9.98 -4.43 -4.16
C LEU A 93 -9.89 -2.91 -4.22
N LEU A 94 -8.87 -2.37 -4.89
CA LEU A 94 -8.75 -0.93 -5.08
C LEU A 94 -9.94 -0.37 -5.88
N GLN A 95 -10.36 -1.07 -6.94
CA GLN A 95 -11.53 -0.69 -7.70
C GLN A 95 -12.80 -0.68 -6.84
N LEU A 96 -13.01 -1.72 -6.02
CA LEU A 96 -14.14 -1.82 -5.09
C LEU A 96 -14.18 -0.63 -4.12
N LEU A 97 -13.03 -0.22 -3.58
CA LEU A 97 -12.91 0.91 -2.66
C LEU A 97 -13.13 2.27 -3.35
N THR A 98 -12.89 2.36 -4.65
CA THR A 98 -13.14 3.58 -5.47
C THR A 98 -14.55 3.65 -6.07
N GLN A 99 -15.45 2.71 -5.78
CA GLN A 99 -16.78 2.71 -6.36
C GLN A 99 -17.60 3.92 -5.86
N HIS A 100 -17.54 5.01 -6.62
CA HIS A 100 -18.45 6.15 -6.50
C HIS A 100 -19.80 5.80 -7.15
N SER A 101 -20.50 4.82 -6.59
CA SER A 101 -21.90 4.60 -6.96
C SER A 101 -22.78 5.70 -6.36
N SER A 102 -24.06 5.78 -6.74
CA SER A 102 -25.02 6.70 -6.10
C SER A 102 -25.14 6.52 -4.59
N TYR A 103 -24.63 5.40 -4.06
CA TYR A 103 -24.53 5.10 -2.64
C TYR A 103 -23.07 4.83 -2.24
N PRO A 104 -22.61 5.37 -1.10
CA PRO A 104 -21.28 5.08 -0.58
C PRO A 104 -21.14 3.59 -0.23
N ILE A 105 -19.93 3.07 -0.34
CA ILE A 105 -19.60 1.72 0.12
C ILE A 105 -19.91 1.59 1.62
N GLN A 106 -20.48 0.44 2.02
CA GLN A 106 -20.71 0.18 3.44
C GLN A 106 -19.38 0.09 4.20
N PRO A 107 -19.25 0.72 5.38
CA PRO A 107 -18.00 0.74 6.14
C PRO A 107 -17.42 -0.65 6.39
N GLU A 108 -18.26 -1.64 6.72
CA GLU A 108 -17.85 -3.01 7.00
C GLU A 108 -17.20 -3.68 5.77
N LEU A 109 -17.73 -3.37 4.57
CA LEU A 109 -17.20 -3.89 3.32
C LEU A 109 -15.86 -3.25 2.98
N ALA A 110 -15.75 -1.93 3.15
CA ALA A 110 -14.49 -1.20 2.97
C ALA A 110 -13.41 -1.69 3.93
N ASP A 111 -13.75 -1.86 5.21
CA ASP A 111 -12.83 -2.37 6.24
C ASP A 111 -12.34 -3.77 5.92
N LYS A 112 -13.23 -4.67 5.49
CA LYS A 112 -12.85 -6.03 5.08
C LYS A 112 -11.95 -6.03 3.85
N ALA A 113 -12.24 -5.21 2.84
CA ALA A 113 -11.41 -5.09 1.64
C ALA A 113 -10.02 -4.54 1.98
N MET A 114 -9.95 -3.51 2.83
CA MET A 114 -8.70 -2.93 3.31
C MET A 114 -7.87 -3.91 4.15
N ALA A 115 -8.52 -4.68 5.04
CA ALA A 115 -7.84 -5.71 5.83
C ALA A 115 -7.23 -6.82 4.95
N LEU A 116 -7.94 -7.23 3.89
CA LEU A 116 -7.43 -8.19 2.92
C LEU A 116 -6.27 -7.61 2.11
N LEU A 117 -6.38 -6.35 1.68
CA LEU A 117 -5.31 -5.65 0.97
C LEU A 117 -4.04 -5.58 1.82
N GLU A 118 -4.15 -5.21 3.10
CA GLU A 118 -3.03 -5.20 4.04
C GLU A 118 -2.41 -6.59 4.19
N ALA A 119 -3.23 -7.63 4.39
CA ALA A 119 -2.74 -9.00 4.57
C ALA A 119 -1.90 -9.50 3.38
N VAL A 120 -2.35 -9.24 2.14
CA VAL A 120 -1.59 -9.65 0.94
C VAL A 120 -0.38 -8.75 0.69
N ALA A 121 -0.46 -7.46 1.00
CA ALA A 121 0.64 -6.50 0.84
C ALA A 121 1.81 -6.79 1.80
N ILE A 122 1.52 -7.21 3.04
CA ILE A 122 2.54 -7.68 4.01
C ILE A 122 3.29 -8.89 3.45
N SER A 123 2.59 -9.77 2.74
CA SER A 123 3.10 -11.09 2.37
C SER A 123 3.72 -11.15 0.97
N SER A 124 3.64 -10.07 0.18
CA SER A 124 4.07 -10.07 -1.22
C SER A 124 4.48 -8.68 -1.71
N GLU A 125 5.74 -8.53 -2.11
CA GLU A 125 6.25 -7.31 -2.74
C GLU A 125 5.49 -6.95 -4.01
N ARG A 126 5.03 -7.95 -4.78
CA ARG A 126 4.22 -7.72 -5.96
C ARG A 126 2.85 -7.14 -5.59
N ALA A 127 2.22 -7.66 -4.53
CA ALA A 127 0.96 -7.11 -4.04
C ALA A 127 1.15 -5.67 -3.54
N LEU A 128 2.24 -5.42 -2.80
CA LEU A 128 2.59 -4.11 -2.29
C LEU A 128 2.83 -3.10 -3.43
N ALA A 129 3.55 -3.50 -4.49
CA ALA A 129 3.77 -2.68 -5.66
C ALA A 129 2.46 -2.36 -6.41
N GLN A 130 1.53 -3.31 -6.49
CA GLN A 130 0.19 -3.08 -7.04
C GLN A 130 -0.63 -2.12 -6.14
N ALA A 131 -0.58 -2.31 -4.82
CA ALA A 131 -1.27 -1.46 -3.85
C ALA A 131 -0.77 0.00 -3.90
N ALA A 132 0.52 0.20 -4.18
CA ALA A 132 1.10 1.53 -4.38
C ALA A 132 0.54 2.27 -5.62
N GLY A 133 -0.10 1.58 -6.56
CA GLY A 133 -0.87 2.23 -7.62
C GLY A 133 -2.17 2.89 -7.14
N GLY A 134 -2.61 2.57 -5.91
CA GLY A 134 -3.83 3.09 -5.29
C GLY A 134 -3.59 4.04 -4.11
N ILE A 135 -2.46 4.75 -4.04
CA ILE A 135 -2.13 5.64 -2.92
C ILE A 135 -3.26 6.63 -2.61
N ARG A 136 -3.88 7.22 -3.63
CA ARG A 136 -5.04 8.11 -3.44
C ARG A 136 -6.16 7.45 -2.62
N VAL A 137 -6.53 6.23 -2.98
CA VAL A 137 -7.57 5.43 -2.29
C VAL A 137 -7.20 5.19 -0.84
N LEU A 138 -5.93 4.89 -0.58
CA LEU A 138 -5.42 4.67 0.78
C LEU A 138 -5.47 5.97 1.60
N VAL A 139 -5.15 7.11 0.99
CA VAL A 139 -5.21 8.42 1.65
C VAL A 139 -6.65 8.83 1.95
N GLU A 140 -7.55 8.70 0.98
CA GLU A 140 -9.00 8.92 1.17
C GLU A 140 -9.52 8.06 2.33
N MET A 141 -9.11 6.78 2.40
CA MET A 141 -9.50 5.89 3.50
C MET A 141 -8.96 6.33 4.86
N VAL A 142 -7.75 6.91 4.92
CA VAL A 142 -7.19 7.48 6.16
C VAL A 142 -8.00 8.70 6.65
N GLU A 143 -8.56 9.48 5.73
CA GLU A 143 -9.31 10.70 6.04
C GLU A 143 -10.76 10.40 6.44
N GLU A 144 -11.46 9.61 5.62
CA GLU A 144 -12.92 9.44 5.70
C GLU A 144 -13.36 8.07 6.23
N GLY A 145 -12.42 7.14 6.38
CA GLY A 145 -12.71 5.76 6.74
C GLY A 145 -13.24 5.51 8.15
N SER A 146 -13.69 4.28 8.40
CA SER A 146 -13.96 3.81 9.77
C SER A 146 -12.64 3.76 10.58
N PRO A 147 -12.69 3.73 11.92
CA PRO A 147 -11.48 3.55 12.73
C PRO A 147 -10.63 2.34 12.32
N GLN A 148 -11.28 1.24 11.94
CA GLN A 148 -10.59 0.01 11.50
C GLN A 148 -10.02 0.18 10.09
N GLY A 149 -10.79 0.75 9.16
CA GLY A 149 -10.31 1.02 7.80
C GLY A 149 -9.14 1.99 7.76
N LYS A 150 -9.16 3.04 8.61
CA LYS A 150 -8.03 3.97 8.81
C LYS A 150 -6.77 3.26 9.28
N GLU A 151 -6.89 2.34 10.24
CA GLU A 151 -5.76 1.55 10.75
C GLU A 151 -5.13 0.68 9.65
N HIS A 152 -5.94 -0.04 8.87
CA HIS A 152 -5.44 -0.85 7.75
C HIS A 152 -4.82 0.02 6.65
N ALA A 153 -5.44 1.17 6.32
CA ALA A 153 -4.96 2.07 5.28
C ALA A 153 -3.59 2.67 5.62
N VAL A 154 -3.41 3.16 6.84
CA VAL A 154 -2.10 3.66 7.28
C VAL A 154 -1.07 2.54 7.34
N GLY A 155 -1.47 1.31 7.71
CA GLY A 155 -0.58 0.15 7.67
C GLY A 155 -0.05 -0.15 6.26
N VAL A 156 -0.91 -0.13 5.25
CA VAL A 156 -0.49 -0.29 3.85
C VAL A 156 0.42 0.85 3.40
N LEU A 157 0.11 2.10 3.74
CA LEU A 157 0.95 3.26 3.40
C LEU A 157 2.33 3.19 4.05
N VAL A 158 2.42 2.71 5.29
CA VAL A 158 3.70 2.46 5.98
C VAL A 158 4.52 1.44 5.20
N LEU A 159 3.94 0.28 4.83
CA LEU A 159 4.62 -0.75 4.05
C LEU A 159 5.11 -0.21 2.70
N ILE A 160 4.27 0.56 2.00
CA ILE A 160 4.64 1.17 0.72
C ILE A 160 5.83 2.10 0.92
N CYS A 161 5.78 3.00 1.90
CA CYS A 161 6.86 3.96 2.16
C CYS A 161 8.16 3.26 2.61
N GLN A 162 8.07 2.21 3.43
CA GLN A 162 9.21 1.39 3.83
C GLN A 162 9.87 0.68 2.63
N SER A 163 9.08 0.23 1.64
CA SER A 163 9.63 -0.45 0.46
C SER A 163 10.51 0.45 -0.41
N SER A 164 10.15 1.73 -0.54
CA SER A 164 10.96 2.73 -1.24
C SER A 164 10.53 4.14 -0.85
N ARG A 165 11.16 4.68 0.20
CA ARG A 165 10.87 6.02 0.72
C ARG A 165 11.03 7.08 -0.36
N GLU A 166 12.13 7.06 -1.12
CA GLU A 166 12.40 8.05 -2.16
C GLU A 166 11.31 8.09 -3.24
N LYS A 167 10.80 6.91 -3.62
CA LYS A 167 9.76 6.79 -4.66
C LYS A 167 8.39 7.23 -4.15
N TYR A 168 7.98 6.76 -2.97
CA TYR A 168 6.59 6.88 -2.54
C TYR A 168 6.31 8.06 -1.62
N ARG A 169 7.33 8.60 -0.93
CA ARG A 169 7.17 9.76 -0.05
C ARG A 169 6.50 10.93 -0.76
N GLY A 170 6.99 11.28 -1.95
CA GLY A 170 6.43 12.39 -2.74
C GLY A 170 4.98 12.13 -3.13
N LEU A 171 4.66 10.91 -3.57
CA LEU A 171 3.32 10.51 -3.98
C LEU A 171 2.32 10.59 -2.82
N ILE A 172 2.69 10.07 -1.65
CA ILE A 172 1.83 10.12 -0.45
C ILE A 172 1.56 11.56 -0.01
N LEU A 173 2.56 12.44 -0.07
CA LEU A 173 2.41 13.86 0.26
C LEU A 173 1.54 14.60 -0.76
N MET A 174 1.68 14.29 -2.06
CA MET A 174 0.91 14.92 -3.13
C MET A 174 -0.58 14.59 -3.06
N GLU A 175 -0.94 13.38 -2.63
CA GLU A 175 -2.33 12.99 -2.39
C GLU A 175 -2.91 13.61 -1.10
N GLY A 176 -2.13 14.40 -0.35
CA GLY A 176 -2.65 15.18 0.77
C GLY A 176 -2.74 14.45 2.10
N ALA A 177 -2.00 13.35 2.33
CA ALA A 177 -2.13 12.52 3.53
C ALA A 177 -1.93 13.22 4.89
N MET A 178 -1.35 14.41 4.93
CA MET A 178 -0.88 15.06 6.17
C MET A 178 -1.98 15.34 7.21
N PRO A 179 -3.14 15.96 6.87
CA PRO A 179 -4.18 16.25 7.84
C PRO A 179 -4.76 14.96 8.45
N GLY A 180 -5.06 13.96 7.62
CA GLY A 180 -5.56 12.66 8.08
C GLY A 180 -4.57 11.96 9.02
N LEU A 181 -3.28 11.94 8.69
CA LEU A 181 -2.24 11.32 9.54
C LEU A 181 -2.04 12.07 10.86
N LEU A 182 -2.06 13.40 10.86
CA LEU A 182 -1.96 14.19 12.09
C LEU A 182 -3.15 13.92 13.02
N GLN A 183 -4.38 13.90 12.48
CA GLN A 183 -5.57 13.56 13.27
C GLN A 183 -5.47 12.14 13.83
N LEU A 184 -5.11 11.17 12.99
CA LEU A 184 -5.01 9.76 13.37
C LEU A 184 -3.93 9.54 14.46
N SER A 185 -2.86 10.33 14.45
CA SER A 185 -1.81 10.27 15.48
C SER A 185 -2.28 10.65 16.89
N ILE A 186 -3.39 11.39 16.99
CA ILE A 186 -3.99 11.85 18.25
C ILE A 186 -5.20 11.00 18.62
N ASP A 187 -6.11 10.76 17.68
CA ASP A 187 -7.44 10.18 17.95
C ASP A 187 -7.58 8.71 17.50
N GLY A 188 -6.56 8.14 16.86
CA GLY A 188 -6.59 6.75 16.39
C GLY A 188 -6.60 5.70 17.51
N SER A 189 -6.79 4.43 17.14
CA SER A 189 -6.48 3.28 18.00
C SER A 189 -5.00 3.28 18.40
N TRP A 190 -4.61 2.47 19.39
CA TRP A 190 -3.20 2.31 19.76
C TRP A 190 -2.32 1.97 18.56
N ARG A 191 -2.75 1.03 17.71
CA ARG A 191 -2.01 0.62 16.51
C ARG A 191 -2.04 1.72 15.43
N ALA A 192 -3.18 2.34 15.18
CA ALA A 192 -3.30 3.41 14.19
C ALA A 192 -2.42 4.62 14.56
N ARG A 193 -2.36 5.01 15.85
CA ARG A 193 -1.47 6.08 16.32
C ARG A 193 0.00 5.77 16.06
N GLY A 194 0.43 4.55 16.41
CA GLY A 194 1.80 4.09 16.17
C GLY A 194 2.19 4.14 14.69
N LEU A 195 1.33 3.58 13.82
CA LEU A 195 1.55 3.58 12.37
C LEU A 195 1.52 4.99 11.77
N ALA A 196 0.61 5.85 12.23
CA ALA A 196 0.54 7.24 11.77
C ALA A 196 1.81 8.01 12.15
N GLN A 197 2.29 7.88 13.39
CA GLN A 197 3.53 8.51 13.83
C GLN A 197 4.74 8.00 13.05
N GLU A 198 4.81 6.69 12.80
CA GLU A 198 5.86 6.08 11.98
C GLU A 198 5.86 6.66 10.56
N LEU A 199 4.69 6.71 9.91
CA LEU A 199 4.57 7.26 8.56
C LEU A 199 4.94 8.76 8.54
N LEU A 200 4.47 9.55 9.51
CA LEU A 200 4.84 10.96 9.62
C LEU A 200 6.37 11.16 9.71
N MET A 201 7.06 10.30 10.46
CA MET A 201 8.53 10.31 10.54
C MET A 201 9.20 9.92 9.21
N MET A 202 8.61 8.97 8.48
CA MET A 202 9.09 8.61 7.14
C MET A 202 8.85 9.71 6.09
N LEU A 203 7.79 10.49 6.24
CA LEU A 203 7.45 11.59 5.33
C LEU A 203 8.22 12.88 5.63
N ARG A 204 8.84 13.01 6.81
CA ARG A 204 9.71 14.13 7.12
C ARG A 204 10.83 14.22 6.08
N GLY A 205 11.06 15.40 5.52
CA GLY A 205 12.19 15.60 4.61
C GLY A 205 13.49 15.29 5.33
N ASP A 206 14.43 14.65 4.63
CA ASP A 206 15.80 14.63 5.10
C ASP A 206 16.23 16.10 5.16
N CYS A 207 16.81 16.52 6.28
CA CYS A 207 17.40 17.85 6.40
C CYS A 207 18.67 17.94 5.52
N ASP A 208 18.62 17.54 4.25
CA ASP A 208 19.75 17.45 3.32
C ASP A 208 19.94 18.70 2.45
N GLY A 209 19.05 19.70 2.61
CA GLY A 209 19.37 21.07 2.19
C GLY A 209 20.66 21.59 2.86
N GLY A 210 21.10 20.97 3.96
CA GLY A 210 22.35 21.26 4.63
C GLY A 210 23.56 20.40 4.19
N SER A 211 23.40 19.18 3.68
CA SER A 211 24.55 18.29 3.43
C SER A 211 25.08 18.38 1.99
N ARG A 212 24.23 18.49 0.96
CA ARG A 212 24.68 19.02 -0.36
C ARG A 212 25.26 20.43 -0.22
N GLY A 213 24.62 21.25 0.60
CA GLY A 213 25.03 22.61 0.96
C GLY A 213 26.44 22.70 1.56
N LYS A 214 26.78 21.75 2.44
CA LYS A 214 28.09 21.65 3.07
C LYS A 214 29.12 21.01 2.13
N GLN A 215 28.72 20.01 1.36
CA GLN A 215 29.61 19.28 0.46
C GLN A 215 30.13 20.18 -0.67
N TRP A 216 29.27 20.97 -1.32
CA TRP A 216 29.76 21.91 -2.35
C TRP A 216 30.65 23.01 -1.78
N LYS A 217 30.37 23.46 -0.56
CA LYS A 217 31.21 24.45 0.14
C LYS A 217 32.59 23.86 0.43
N GLN A 218 32.64 22.62 0.91
CA GLN A 218 33.87 21.92 1.22
C GLN A 218 34.69 21.61 -0.05
N GLU A 219 34.05 21.14 -1.13
CA GLU A 219 34.69 20.91 -2.44
C GLU A 219 35.18 22.19 -3.12
N MET A 220 34.53 23.33 -2.90
CA MET A 220 35.04 24.62 -3.39
C MET A 220 36.20 25.15 -2.55
N VAL A 221 36.15 25.03 -1.22
CA VAL A 221 37.26 25.41 -0.34
C VAL A 221 38.51 24.57 -0.65
N GLU A 222 38.36 23.27 -0.86
CA GLU A 222 39.48 22.37 -1.16
C GLU A 222 40.12 22.67 -2.52
N ARG A 223 39.32 23.04 -3.54
CA ARG A 223 39.84 23.52 -4.83
C ARG A 223 40.61 24.83 -4.72
N VAL A 224 40.13 25.78 -3.91
CA VAL A 224 40.85 27.04 -3.68
C VAL A 224 42.17 26.79 -2.95
N MET A 225 42.19 25.88 -1.97
CA MET A 225 43.40 25.54 -1.20
C MET A 225 44.44 24.85 -2.09
N GLN A 226 44.03 23.91 -2.94
CA GLN A 226 44.91 23.27 -3.93
C GLN A 226 45.48 24.25 -4.96
N GLU A 227 44.71 25.26 -5.39
CA GLU A 227 45.25 26.32 -6.27
C GLU A 227 46.21 27.25 -5.54
N ILE A 228 45.98 27.57 -4.26
CA ILE A 228 46.91 28.40 -3.46
C ILE A 228 48.25 27.67 -3.32
N ASP A 229 48.22 26.39 -2.97
CA ASP A 229 49.42 25.54 -2.84
C ASP A 229 50.14 25.37 -4.19
N ALA A 230 49.41 25.41 -5.32
CA ALA A 230 49.99 25.35 -6.67
C ALA A 230 50.46 26.72 -7.20
N ALA A 231 49.92 27.83 -6.69
CA ALA A 231 50.16 29.20 -7.17
C ALA A 231 51.34 29.92 -6.50
N GLU A 232 52.09 29.26 -5.62
CA GLU A 232 53.36 29.79 -5.07
C GLU A 232 54.43 30.10 -6.15
N GLY A 233 54.14 29.86 -7.45
CA GLY A 233 55.01 30.21 -8.57
C GLY A 233 54.42 31.08 -9.70
N SER A 234 53.12 31.41 -9.75
CA SER A 234 52.57 32.16 -10.90
C SER A 234 51.19 32.79 -10.65
N GLY A 235 51.17 34.12 -10.53
CA GLY A 235 50.05 35.02 -10.93
C GLY A 235 48.69 34.83 -10.25
N GLY A 236 48.43 35.58 -9.18
CA GLY A 236 47.19 35.56 -8.37
C GLY A 236 45.89 36.04 -9.02
N SER A 237 45.75 35.99 -10.36
CA SER A 237 44.53 36.42 -11.06
C SER A 237 43.46 35.32 -11.16
N SER A 238 43.83 34.03 -11.12
CA SER A 238 42.88 32.91 -11.18
C SER A 238 42.19 32.68 -9.83
N THR A 239 42.95 32.79 -8.74
CA THR A 239 42.47 32.58 -7.37
C THR A 239 41.44 33.63 -6.95
N LEU A 240 41.64 34.90 -7.32
CA LEU A 240 40.67 35.98 -7.08
C LEU A 240 39.31 35.68 -7.73
N ARG A 241 39.30 35.14 -8.95
CA ARG A 241 38.07 34.84 -9.68
C ARG A 241 37.26 33.72 -9.04
N LEU A 242 37.93 32.69 -8.52
CA LEU A 242 37.28 31.58 -7.81
C LEU A 242 36.69 32.03 -6.47
N VAL A 243 37.38 32.92 -5.75
CA VAL A 243 36.88 33.50 -4.50
C VAL A 243 35.65 34.39 -4.75
N GLU A 244 35.67 35.22 -5.79
CA GLU A 244 34.51 36.04 -6.19
C GLU A 244 33.30 35.18 -6.57
N GLU A 245 33.52 34.09 -7.31
CA GLU A 245 32.45 33.16 -7.69
C GLU A 245 31.86 32.42 -6.48
N MET A 246 32.70 32.10 -5.49
CA MET A 246 32.27 31.52 -4.22
C MET A 246 31.42 32.50 -3.40
N ILE A 247 31.83 33.77 -3.32
CA ILE A 247 31.08 34.83 -2.61
C ILE A 247 29.73 35.06 -3.29
N ALA A 248 29.68 35.13 -4.62
CA ALA A 248 28.43 35.30 -5.36
C ALA A 248 27.44 34.15 -5.08
N LYS A 249 27.90 32.91 -5.09
CA LYS A 249 27.09 31.71 -4.80
C LYS A 249 26.66 31.58 -3.33
N LEU A 250 27.33 32.26 -2.40
CA LEU A 250 26.94 32.31 -0.98
C LEU A 250 25.93 33.41 -0.66
N SER A 251 25.74 34.36 -1.57
CA SER A 251 24.85 35.51 -1.40
C SER A 251 23.41 35.29 -1.90
N THR A 252 23.11 34.11 -2.44
CA THR A 252 21.78 33.66 -2.92
C THR A 252 21.24 32.53 -2.07
#